data_AF-A0A8D8NUL6-F1
#
_entry.id   AF-A0A8D8NUL6-F1
#
_cell.length_a   1.000
_cell.length_b   1.000
_cell.length_c   1.000
_cell.angle_alpha   90.00
_cell.angle_beta   90.00
_cell.angle_gamma   90.00
#
_symmetry.space_group_name_H-M   'P 1'
#
loop_
_entity.id
_entity.type
_entity.pdbx_description
1 polymer ?
#
loop_
_entity_poly.entity_id
_entity_poly.type
_entity_poly.pdbx_seq_one_letter_code
_entity_poly.pdbx_strand_id
1 'polypeptide(L)'
;MVSDDRVKLADFGFSTQLINGPWQHLDTFCGSPPYAAPELFSDDHYIGGPVDIWALGVLVYFMLHAKMPFKASTVPLLRTAVLRGEFEISSTLSLPCCRVIRKYSILCKIKRPFKNI
;
A
#
# COMPACT_ATOMS: atom_id res chain seq x y z
N MET A 1 -12.97 -20.43 17.10
CA MET A 1 -13.93 -19.30 17.04
C MET A 1 -13.15 -18.04 17.34
N VAL A 2 -13.08 -17.08 16.43
CA VAL A 2 -12.53 -15.75 16.73
C VAL A 2 -13.67 -14.96 17.37
N SER A 3 -13.78 -15.04 18.70
CA SER A 3 -14.69 -14.23 19.50
C SER A 3 -13.90 -13.05 20.06
N ASP A 4 -13.97 -11.92 19.35
CA ASP A 4 -13.76 -10.55 19.82
C ASP A 4 -13.73 -9.65 18.58
N ASP A 5 -14.35 -8.46 18.64
CA ASP A 5 -14.30 -7.39 17.62
C ASP A 5 -12.89 -6.77 17.46
N ARG A 6 -11.85 -7.57 17.64
CA ARG A 6 -10.44 -7.17 17.58
C ARG A 6 -9.85 -7.63 16.24
N VAL A 7 -9.26 -6.69 15.52
CA VAL A 7 -8.48 -6.99 14.31
C VAL A 7 -7.24 -7.79 14.71
N LYS A 8 -6.97 -8.87 13.96
CA LYS A 8 -5.78 -9.72 14.13
C LYS A 8 -5.08 -9.82 12.78
N LEU A 9 -3.78 -9.57 12.76
CA LEU A 9 -2.93 -9.84 11.60
C LEU A 9 -2.45 -11.28 11.65
N ALA A 10 -2.38 -11.93 10.49
CA ALA A 10 -1.95 -13.30 10.33
C ALA A 10 -1.20 -13.47 9.00
N ASP A 11 -0.68 -14.66 8.75
CA ASP A 11 0.05 -15.04 7.54
C ASP A 11 1.30 -14.19 7.27
N PHE A 12 2.30 -14.39 8.13
CA PHE A 12 3.61 -13.74 8.03
C PHE A 12 4.57 -14.47 7.07
N GLY A 13 4.07 -15.34 6.19
CA GLY A 13 4.88 -16.18 5.29
C GLY A 13 5.77 -15.38 4.32
N PHE A 14 5.37 -14.16 3.98
CA PHE A 14 6.15 -13.22 3.16
C PHE A 14 6.84 -12.11 3.97
N SER A 15 6.75 -12.13 5.29
CA SER A 15 7.39 -11.11 6.13
C SER A 15 8.91 -11.29 6.16
N THR A 16 9.63 -10.20 6.44
CA THR A 16 11.09 -10.22 6.62
C THR A 16 11.49 -9.31 7.78
N GLN A 17 12.67 -9.56 8.34
CA GLN A 17 13.22 -8.75 9.43
C GLN A 17 14.20 -7.70 8.89
N LEU A 18 14.06 -6.47 9.39
CA LEU A 18 14.96 -5.37 9.06
C LEU A 18 16.16 -5.36 10.02
N ILE A 19 17.18 -6.16 9.70
CA ILE A 19 18.42 -6.29 10.50
C ILE A 19 19.29 -5.02 10.46
N ASN A 20 19.21 -4.24 9.37
CA ASN A 20 20.02 -3.03 9.15
C ASN A 20 19.23 -1.74 9.44
N GLY A 21 18.15 -1.85 10.21
CA GLY A 21 17.29 -0.73 10.60
C GLY A 21 16.19 -0.39 9.58
N PRO A 22 15.37 0.64 9.86
CA PRO A 22 14.12 0.91 9.13
C PRO A 22 14.30 1.37 7.68
N TRP A 23 15.53 1.65 7.26
CA TRP A 23 15.90 2.09 5.92
C TRP A 23 16.64 1.01 5.12
N GLN A 24 16.62 -0.23 5.61
CA GLN A 24 17.14 -1.36 4.85
C GLN A 24 16.38 -1.53 3.54
N HIS A 25 17.13 -1.63 2.45
CA HIS A 25 16.61 -1.97 1.13
C HIS A 25 16.29 -3.47 1.05
N LEU A 26 15.16 -3.78 0.45
CA LEU A 26 14.66 -5.12 0.16
C LEU A 26 14.48 -5.26 -1.36
N ASP A 27 14.70 -6.44 -1.91
CA ASP A 27 14.69 -6.74 -3.37
C ASP A 27 13.69 -7.84 -3.75
N THR A 28 12.91 -8.35 -2.79
CA THR A 28 11.92 -9.41 -3.02
C THR A 28 10.57 -8.85 -3.43
N PHE A 29 10.05 -9.26 -4.58
CA PHE A 29 8.64 -9.01 -4.93
C PHE A 29 7.74 -10.08 -4.31
N CYS A 30 7.01 -9.71 -3.25
CA CYS A 30 6.09 -10.60 -2.54
C CYS A 30 4.71 -9.96 -2.37
N GLY A 31 3.69 -10.80 -2.18
CA GLY A 31 2.32 -10.38 -1.90
C GLY A 31 1.38 -10.36 -3.11
N SER A 32 0.18 -9.82 -2.90
CA SER A 32 -0.88 -9.79 -3.92
C SER A 32 -0.83 -8.50 -4.74
N PRO A 33 -0.72 -8.56 -6.09
CA PRO A 33 -0.54 -7.37 -6.94
C PRO A 33 -1.50 -6.19 -6.70
N PRO A 34 -2.80 -6.39 -6.37
CA PRO A 34 -3.72 -5.27 -6.10
C PRO A 34 -3.37 -4.42 -4.87
N TYR A 35 -2.55 -4.94 -3.95
CA TYR A 35 -2.09 -4.24 -2.74
C TYR A 35 -0.65 -3.73 -2.86
N ALA A 36 0.06 -4.08 -3.94
CA ALA A 36 1.45 -3.74 -4.12
C ALA A 36 1.62 -2.23 -4.36
N ALA A 37 2.63 -1.66 -3.70
CA ALA A 37 2.99 -0.26 -3.84
C ALA A 37 3.65 0.04 -5.21
N PRO A 38 3.62 1.29 -5.70
CA PRO A 38 4.22 1.66 -6.99
C PRO A 38 5.68 1.25 -7.14
N GLU A 39 6.48 1.39 -6.08
CA GLU A 39 7.91 1.05 -6.03
C GLU A 39 8.17 -0.44 -6.26
N LEU A 40 7.26 -1.32 -5.82
CA LEU A 40 7.36 -2.76 -6.10
C LEU A 40 7.22 -3.07 -7.59
N PHE A 41 6.66 -2.16 -8.39
CA PHE A 41 6.54 -2.31 -9.83
C PHE A 41 7.61 -1.55 -10.62
N SER A 42 8.30 -0.57 -10.03
CA SER A 42 9.23 0.31 -10.75
C SER A 42 10.69 0.18 -10.35
N ASP A 43 10.96 -0.25 -9.13
CA ASP A 43 12.28 -0.16 -8.53
C ASP A 43 12.85 -1.56 -8.27
N ASP A 44 14.16 -1.71 -8.42
CA ASP A 44 14.84 -2.96 -8.07
C ASP A 44 14.87 -3.20 -6.55
N HIS A 45 14.66 -2.13 -5.77
CA HIS A 45 14.69 -2.17 -4.30
C HIS A 45 13.63 -1.26 -3.68
N TYR A 46 13.14 -1.62 -2.50
CA TYR A 46 12.16 -0.85 -1.75
C TYR A 46 12.49 -0.80 -0.24
N ILE A 47 11.83 0.12 0.48
CA ILE A 47 11.85 0.16 1.94
C ILE A 47 10.54 -0.46 2.44
N GLY A 48 10.63 -1.44 3.35
CA GLY A 48 9.47 -2.26 3.76
C GLY A 48 8.32 -1.46 4.39
N GLY A 49 8.60 -0.66 5.42
CA GLY A 49 7.55 0.06 6.17
C GLY A 49 6.60 0.90 5.30
N PRO A 50 7.09 1.74 4.35
CA PRO A 50 6.24 2.46 3.41
C PRO A 50 5.31 1.58 2.56
N VAL A 51 5.79 0.42 2.10
CA VAL A 51 4.99 -0.52 1.29
C VAL A 51 3.81 -1.09 2.09
N ASP A 52 4.01 -1.40 3.37
CA ASP A 52 2.92 -1.86 4.25
C ASP A 52 1.86 -0.76 4.46
N ILE A 53 2.29 0.50 4.58
CA ILE A 53 1.39 1.66 4.72
C ILE A 53 0.56 1.87 3.45
N TRP A 54 1.13 1.65 2.26
CA TRP A 54 0.38 1.66 1.02
C TRP A 54 -0.68 0.57 0.99
N ALA A 55 -0.30 -0.67 1.31
CA ALA A 55 -1.23 -1.80 1.35
C ALA A 55 -2.40 -1.54 2.34
N LEU A 56 -2.10 -0.93 3.49
CA LEU A 56 -3.13 -0.47 4.43
C LEU A 56 -4.06 0.59 3.82
N GLY A 57 -3.53 1.53 3.04
CA GLY A 57 -4.33 2.52 2.31
C GLY A 57 -5.30 1.88 1.32
N VAL A 58 -4.82 0.90 0.55
CA VAL A 58 -5.65 0.08 -0.37
C VAL A 58 -6.74 -0.67 0.40
N LEU A 59 -6.40 -1.27 1.54
CA LEU A 59 -7.36 -2.00 2.38
C LEU A 59 -8.45 -1.07 2.95
N VAL A 60 -8.07 0.11 3.47
CA VAL A 60 -9.03 1.10 3.97
C VAL A 60 -9.95 1.60 2.85
N TYR A 61 -9.40 1.84 1.65
CA TYR A 61 -10.21 2.19 0.49
C TYR A 61 -11.24 1.11 0.19
N PHE A 62 -10.80 -0.16 0.16
CA PHE A 62 -11.66 -1.31 -0.11
C PHE A 62 -12.78 -1.44 0.92
N MET A 63 -12.48 -1.28 2.22
CA MET A 63 -13.50 -1.32 3.28
C MET A 63 -14.55 -0.22 3.13
N LEU A 64 -14.17 0.97 2.65
CA LEU A 64 -15.09 2.12 2.52
C LEU A 64 -15.89 2.12 1.21
N HIS A 65 -15.36 1.53 0.14
CA HIS A 65 -16.00 1.55 -1.18
C HIS A 65 -16.48 0.19 -1.68
N ALA A 66 -16.15 -0.90 -0.98
CA ALA A 66 -16.38 -2.29 -1.42
C ALA A 66 -15.79 -2.62 -2.82
N LYS A 67 -14.85 -1.82 -3.30
CA LYS A 67 -14.13 -1.99 -4.57
C LYS A 67 -12.66 -1.61 -4.40
N MET A 68 -11.79 -2.17 -5.23
CA MET A 68 -10.37 -1.82 -5.22
C MET A 68 -10.14 -0.42 -5.83
N PRO A 69 -9.16 0.35 -5.33
CA PRO A 69 -8.82 1.64 -5.91
C PRO A 69 -8.20 1.50 -7.31
N PHE A 70 -7.45 0.40 -7.53
CA PHE A 70 -6.84 0.05 -8.81
C PHE A 70 -7.33 -1.34 -9.22
N LYS A 71 -7.85 -1.46 -10.44
CA LYS A 71 -8.33 -2.73 -10.99
C LYS A 71 -7.97 -2.82 -12.47
N ALA A 72 -7.50 -3.98 -12.90
CA ALA A 72 -7.26 -4.27 -14.30
C ALA A 72 -7.40 -5.78 -14.56
N SER A 73 -7.51 -6.16 -15.84
CA SER A 73 -7.63 -7.56 -16.27
C SER A 73 -6.28 -8.31 -16.28
N THR A 74 -5.16 -7.59 -16.30
CA THR A 74 -3.81 -8.17 -16.32
C THR A 74 -2.87 -7.41 -15.39
N VAL A 75 -1.82 -8.08 -14.91
CA VAL A 75 -0.81 -7.46 -14.03
C VAL A 75 -0.10 -6.26 -14.70
N PRO A 76 0.27 -6.28 -16.00
CA PRO A 76 0.85 -5.10 -16.65
C PRO A 76 -0.09 -3.90 -16.68
N LEU A 77 -1.39 -4.10 -16.94
CA LEU A 77 -2.37 -3.03 -16.91
C LEU A 77 -2.61 -2.51 -15.49
N LEU A 78 -2.59 -3.41 -14.50
CA LEU A 78 -2.70 -3.05 -13.09
C LEU A 78 -1.50 -2.19 -12.66
N ARG A 79 -0.28 -2.58 -13.04
CA ARG A 79 0.94 -1.79 -12.84
C ARG A 79 0.78 -0.39 -13.41
N THR A 80 0.30 -0.25 -14.64
CA THR A 80 0.04 1.08 -15.23
C THR A 80 -0.96 1.88 -14.40
N ALA A 81 -2.05 1.28 -13.92
CA ALA A 81 -3.04 1.95 -13.07
C ALA A 81 -2.44 2.40 -11.73
N VAL A 82 -1.68 1.52 -11.06
CA VAL A 82 -1.01 1.81 -9.79
C VAL A 82 0.02 2.94 -9.94
N LEU A 83 0.84 2.91 -11.00
CA LEU A 83 1.86 3.94 -11.26
C LEU A 83 1.24 5.31 -11.60
N ARG A 84 0.09 5.34 -12.29
CA ARG A 84 -0.68 6.60 -12.46
C ARG A 84 -1.18 7.10 -11.11
N GLY A 85 -1.67 6.20 -10.27
CA GLY A 85 -2.12 6.50 -8.91
C GLY A 85 -3.41 7.33 -8.90
N GLU A 86 -4.25 7.15 -9.93
CA GLU A 86 -5.55 7.79 -10.05
C GLU A 86 -6.64 6.85 -9.56
N PHE A 87 -7.46 7.31 -8.60
CA PHE A 87 -8.61 6.59 -8.07
C PHE A 87 -9.67 7.58 -7.57
N GLU A 88 -10.92 7.15 -7.53
CA GLU A 88 -12.04 8.00 -7.13
C GLU A 88 -12.39 7.83 -5.66
N ILE A 89 -12.63 8.94 -4.95
CA ILE A 89 -13.16 8.93 -3.59
C ILE A 89 -14.60 9.43 -3.64
N SER A 90 -15.54 8.64 -3.11
CA SER A 90 -16.95 9.04 -3.09
C SER A 90 -17.16 10.32 -2.27
N SER A 91 -17.92 11.27 -2.81
CA SER A 91 -18.32 12.50 -2.10
C SER A 91 -19.25 12.23 -0.91
N THR A 92 -19.83 11.03 -0.82
CA THR A 92 -20.68 10.60 0.30
C THR A 92 -19.88 10.24 1.56
N LEU A 93 -18.55 10.05 1.44
CA LEU A 93 -17.71 9.72 2.58
C LEU A 93 -17.47 10.94 3.46
N SER A 94 -17.42 10.70 4.77
CA SER A 94 -17.08 11.73 5.73
C SER A 94 -15.67 12.30 5.47
N LEU A 95 -15.47 13.58 5.78
CA LEU A 95 -14.17 14.24 5.61
C LEU A 95 -13.01 13.49 6.31
N PRO A 96 -13.17 12.93 7.53
CA PRO A 96 -12.15 12.08 8.15
C PRO A 96 -11.78 10.85 7.29
N CYS A 97 -12.76 10.14 6.73
CA CYS A 97 -12.52 9.00 5.86
C CYS A 97 -11.72 9.41 4.61
N CYS A 98 -12.11 10.50 3.96
CA CYS A 98 -11.41 11.05 2.79
C CYS A 98 -9.94 11.41 3.11
N ARG A 99 -9.69 11.99 4.29
CA ARG A 99 -8.34 12.33 4.75
C ARG A 99 -7.47 11.10 4.97
N VAL A 100 -8.01 10.04 5.59
CA VAL A 100 -7.30 8.78 5.83
C VAL A 100 -6.92 8.12 4.51
N ILE A 101 -7.86 7.97 3.57
CA ILE A 101 -7.61 7.38 2.25
C ILE A 101 -6.51 8.17 1.52
N ARG A 102 -6.63 9.50 1.47
CA ARG A 102 -5.64 10.35 0.80
C ARG A 102 -4.27 10.26 1.45
N LYS A 103 -4.20 10.29 2.78
CA LYS A 103 -2.93 10.19 3.50
C LYS A 103 -2.21 8.89 3.12
N TYR A 104 -2.86 7.74 3.25
CA TYR A 104 -2.20 6.45 3.07
C TYR A 104 -2.02 6.02 1.61
N SER A 105 -2.88 6.47 0.69
CA SER A 105 -2.75 6.16 -0.75
C SER A 105 -1.87 7.16 -1.53
N ILE A 106 -1.50 8.30 -0.94
CA ILE A 106 -0.62 9.31 -1.55
C ILE A 106 0.79 9.27 -0.94
N LEU A 107 0.97 8.73 0.26
CA LEU A 107 2.26 8.73 0.97
C LEU A 107 3.41 8.01 0.22
N CYS A 108 3.16 7.04 -0.67
CA CYS A 108 4.23 6.46 -1.51
C CYS A 108 4.66 7.32 -2.70
N LYS A 109 3.94 8.40 -3.07
CA LYS A 109 4.45 9.33 -4.10
C LYS A 109 5.56 10.23 -3.56
N ILE A 110 5.75 10.31 -2.25
CA ILE A 110 6.82 11.11 -1.65
C ILE A 110 8.09 10.27 -1.66
N LYS A 111 8.90 10.47 -2.72
CA LYS A 111 10.36 10.41 -2.58
C LYS A 111 10.71 11.13 -1.28
N ARG A 112 11.01 10.38 -0.22
CA ARG A 112 11.56 11.00 0.99
C ARG A 112 12.86 11.66 0.55
N PRO A 113 12.99 12.99 0.63
CA PRO A 113 14.26 13.61 0.37
C PRO A 113 15.21 13.09 1.44
N PHE A 114 16.22 12.34 1.03
CA PHE A 114 17.49 12.34 1.73
C PHE A 114 17.95 13.80 1.76
N LYS A 115 17.60 14.54 2.81
CA LYS A 115 18.48 15.62 3.25
C LYS A 115 19.63 14.90 3.93
N ASN A 116 20.73 14.86 3.19
CA ASN A 116 22.04 14.44 3.64
C ASN A 116 22.35 15.04 5.02
N ILE A 117 23.01 14.23 5.84
CA ILE A 117 23.94 14.70 6.87
C ILE A 117 24.92 15.66 6.21
#